data_AF-A0A0E3Q0H6-F1
#
_entry.id   AF-A0A0E3Q0H6-F1
#
_cell.length_a   1.000
_cell.length_b   1.000
_cell.length_c   1.000
_cell.angle_alpha   90.00
_cell.angle_beta   90.00
_cell.angle_gamma   90.00
#
_symmetry.space_group_name_H-M   'P 1'
#
loop_
_entity.id
_entity.type
_entity.pdbx_description
1 polymer ?
#
loop_
_entity_poly.entity_id
_entity_poly.type
_entity_poly.pdbx_seq_one_letter_code
_entity_poly.pdbx_strand_id
1 'polypeptide(L)'
;MPFETFLIKVAENATALQIQGILKVVLGAGGRIEMVAGRTIIASLDSNYAELVKKTPGVALAGGINFRGRKVPKIVKHVSAEKQAES
;
A
#
# COMPACT_ATOMS: atom_id res chain seq x y z
N MET A 1 6.64 18.84 4.59
CA MET A 1 5.42 18.31 3.95
C MET A 1 5.25 16.87 4.42
N PRO A 2 4.18 16.51 5.14
CA PRO A 2 4.00 15.16 5.67
C PRO A 2 3.60 14.25 4.51
N PHE A 3 4.55 13.45 4.04
CA PHE A 3 4.30 12.43 3.02
C PHE A 3 3.84 11.16 3.74
N GLU A 4 2.58 10.77 3.52
CA GLU A 4 1.96 9.63 4.19
C GLU A 4 1.54 8.58 3.16
N THR A 5 1.51 7.32 3.58
CA THR A 5 0.97 6.23 2.76
C THR A 5 -0.53 6.12 3.01
N PHE A 6 -1.31 6.13 1.95
CA PHE A 6 -2.76 6.01 1.95
C PHE A 6 -3.19 4.68 1.35
N LEU A 7 -4.22 4.09 1.96
CA LEU A 7 -5.03 3.04 1.36
C LEU A 7 -6.27 3.67 0.75
N ILE A 8 -6.44 3.50 -0.55
CA ILE A 8 -7.57 4.00 -1.33
C ILE A 8 -8.37 2.80 -1.81
N LYS A 9 -9.56 2.61 -1.26
CA LYS A 9 -10.52 1.59 -1.69
C LYS A 9 -11.43 2.18 -2.76
N VAL A 10 -11.44 1.54 -3.92
CA VAL A 10 -12.29 1.85 -5.06
C VAL A 10 -13.68 1.25 -4.81
N ALA A 11 -14.73 1.99 -5.18
CA ALA A 11 -16.12 1.53 -5.11
C ALA A 11 -16.35 0.30 -6.01
N GLU A 12 -17.26 -0.58 -5.60
CA GLU A 12 -17.49 -1.84 -6.32
C GLU A 12 -18.06 -1.64 -7.72
N ASN A 13 -18.86 -0.59 -7.91
CA ASN A 13 -19.45 -0.20 -9.18
C ASN A 13 -18.59 0.80 -9.97
N ALA A 14 -17.35 1.06 -9.54
CA ALA A 14 -16.51 2.03 -10.22
C ALA A 14 -16.12 1.56 -11.62
N THR A 15 -16.22 2.47 -12.60
CA THR A 15 -15.81 2.20 -13.97
C THR A 15 -14.29 2.26 -14.13
N ALA A 16 -13.76 1.67 -15.19
CA ALA A 16 -12.33 1.77 -15.52
C ALA A 16 -11.87 3.24 -15.65
N LEU A 17 -12.72 4.11 -16.18
CA LEU A 17 -12.45 5.55 -16.30
C LEU A 17 -12.35 6.24 -14.93
N GLN A 18 -13.19 5.86 -13.98
CA GLN A 18 -13.11 6.38 -12.61
C GLN A 18 -11.83 5.92 -11.91
N ILE A 19 -11.43 4.66 -12.09
CA ILE A 19 -10.14 4.15 -11.58
C ILE A 19 -8.98 4.93 -12.18
N GLN A 20 -8.96 5.16 -13.49
CA GLN A 20 -7.95 6.00 -14.13
C GLN A 20 -7.97 7.44 -13.61
N GLY A 21 -9.16 7.99 -13.34
CA GLY A 21 -9.32 9.30 -12.71
C GLY A 21 -8.65 9.37 -11.34
N ILE A 22 -8.88 8.38 -10.48
CA ILE A 22 -8.23 8.27 -9.17
C ILE A 22 -6.70 8.24 -9.30
N LEU A 23 -6.17 7.43 -10.22
CA LEU A 23 -4.72 7.34 -10.45
C LEU A 23 -4.14 8.68 -10.93
N LYS A 24 -4.82 9.35 -11.87
CA LYS A 24 -4.42 10.68 -12.35
C LYS A 24 -4.45 11.72 -11.24
N VAL A 25 -5.45 11.70 -10.37
CA VAL A 25 -5.55 12.61 -9.22
C VAL A 25 -4.35 12.44 -8.30
N VAL A 26 -4.00 11.19 -7.96
CA VAL A 26 -2.85 10.90 -7.10
C VAL A 26 -1.53 11.35 -7.74
N LEU A 27 -1.31 11.04 -9.03
CA LEU A 27 -0.11 11.44 -9.76
C LEU A 27 -0.03 12.97 -9.94
N GLY A 28 -1.16 13.62 -10.21
CA GLY A 28 -1.25 15.07 -10.37
C GLY A 28 -1.00 15.84 -9.07
N ALA A 29 -1.29 15.22 -7.92
CA ALA A 29 -0.92 15.73 -6.60
C ALA A 29 0.56 15.48 -6.23
N GLY A 30 1.38 14.95 -7.16
CA GLY A 30 2.77 14.60 -6.90
C GLY A 30 2.94 13.32 -6.08
N GLY A 31 1.86 12.56 -5.88
CA GLY A 31 1.88 11.28 -5.20
C GLY A 31 2.48 10.16 -6.04
N ARG A 32 2.78 9.03 -5.39
CA ARG A 32 3.32 7.82 -6.00
C ARG A 32 2.37 6.66 -5.75
N ILE A 33 2.16 5.84 -6.78
CA ILE A 33 1.42 4.59 -6.64
C ILE A 33 2.42 3.50 -6.24
N GLU A 34 2.26 2.98 -5.03
CA GLU A 34 3.11 1.90 -4.51
C GLU A 34 2.59 0.53 -4.99
N MET A 35 1.27 0.37 -5.03
CA MET A 35 0.64 -0.89 -5.39
C MET A 35 -0.80 -0.71 -5.86
N VAL A 36 -1.21 -1.55 -6.80
CA VAL A 36 -2.62 -1.75 -7.17
C VAL A 36 -2.96 -3.22 -6.98
N ALA A 37 -3.90 -3.52 -6.09
CA ALA A 37 -4.36 -4.88 -5.79
C ALA A 37 -5.89 -4.92 -5.92
N GLY A 38 -6.37 -5.32 -7.10
CA GLY A 38 -7.80 -5.33 -7.43
C GLY A 38 -8.42 -3.93 -7.30
N ARG A 39 -9.37 -3.77 -6.39
CA ARG A 39 -10.05 -2.49 -6.08
C ARG A 39 -9.39 -1.71 -4.93
N THR A 40 -8.15 -2.04 -4.56
CA THR A 40 -7.39 -1.32 -3.55
C THR A 40 -6.13 -0.76 -4.15
N ILE A 41 -5.88 0.52 -3.91
CA ILE A 41 -4.69 1.24 -4.37
C ILE A 41 -3.95 1.70 -3.11
N ILE A 42 -2.66 1.42 -3.07
CA ILE A 42 -1.75 1.95 -2.05
C ILE A 42 -0.94 3.05 -2.72
N ALA A 43 -1.00 4.25 -2.16
CA ALA A 43 -0.33 5.40 -2.70
C ALA A 43 0.33 6.22 -1.60
N SER A 44 1.50 6.78 -1.88
CA SER A 44 2.15 7.74 -1.01
C SER A 44 1.86 9.14 -1.54
N LEU A 45 1.27 10.01 -0.74
CA LEU A 45 0.97 11.40 -1.15
C LEU A 45 1.09 12.36 0.05
N ASP A 46 1.22 13.65 -0.26
CA ASP A 46 1.14 14.70 0.76
C ASP A 46 -0.27 14.74 1.35
N SER A 47 -0.36 14.71 2.68
CA SER A 47 -1.61 14.75 3.45
C SER A 47 -2.53 15.91 3.08
N ASN A 48 -1.99 17.03 2.57
CA ASN A 48 -2.77 18.18 2.10
C ASN A 48 -3.71 17.84 0.94
N TYR A 49 -3.38 16.81 0.15
CA TYR A 49 -4.20 16.35 -0.98
C TYR A 49 -5.10 15.15 -0.62
N ALA A 50 -5.13 14.72 0.64
CA ALA A 50 -5.95 13.59 1.08
C ALA A 50 -7.45 13.82 0.81
N GLU A 51 -7.94 15.04 1.05
CA GLU A 51 -9.35 15.39 0.82
C GLU A 51 -9.73 15.39 -0.68
N LEU A 52 -8.78 15.75 -1.54
CA LEU A 52 -8.95 15.68 -3.00
C LEU A 52 -9.19 14.23 -3.44
N VAL A 53 -8.35 13.30 -2.95
CA VAL A 53 -8.47 11.88 -3.25
C VAL A 53 -9.78 11.30 -2.71
N LYS A 54 -10.15 11.63 -1.46
CA LYS A 54 -11.42 11.15 -0.86
C LYS A 54 -12.66 11.58 -1.65
N LYS A 55 -12.66 12.79 -2.20
CA LYS A 55 -13.79 13.35 -2.98
C LYS A 55 -13.80 12.88 -4.44
N THR A 56 -12.79 12.13 -4.87
CA THR A 56 -12.68 11.69 -6.26
C THR A 56 -13.77 10.64 -6.58
N PRO A 57 -14.52 10.80 -7.68
CA PRO A 57 -15.52 9.82 -8.09
C PRO A 57 -14.96 8.41 -8.22
N GLY A 58 -15.65 7.43 -7.65
CA GLY A 58 -15.22 6.03 -7.64
C GLY A 58 -14.37 5.64 -6.43
N VAL A 59 -14.03 6.57 -5.53
CA VAL A 59 -13.43 6.24 -4.22
C VAL A 59 -14.54 5.89 -3.24
N ALA A 60 -14.43 4.71 -2.61
CA ALA A 60 -15.29 4.32 -1.49
C ALA A 60 -14.70 4.74 -0.15
N LEU A 61 -13.38 4.66 0.00
CA LEU A 61 -12.68 5.05 1.22
C LEU A 61 -11.24 5.43 0.89
N ALA A 62 -10.71 6.48 1.53
CA ALA A 62 -9.28 6.77 1.51
C ALA A 62 -8.82 7.20 2.90
N GLY A 63 -7.75 6.59 3.40
CA GLY A 63 -7.22 6.87 4.73
C GLY A 63 -5.73 6.57 4.84
N GLY A 64 -5.03 7.35 5.66
CA GLY A 64 -3.63 7.13 5.99
C GLY A 64 -3.46 5.80 6.71
N ILE A 65 -2.44 5.05 6.32
CA ILE A 65 -2.09 3.77 6.92
C ILE A 65 -0.63 3.80 7.38
N ASN A 66 -0.41 3.31 8.60
CA ASN A 66 0.93 3.07 9.12
C ASN A 66 1.23 1.57 9.02
N PHE A 67 2.07 1.18 8.06
CA PHE A 67 2.67 -0.15 8.06
C PHE A 67 3.69 -0.25 9.20
N ARG A 68 3.21 -0.47 10.43
CA ARG A 68 4.08 -0.99 11.49
C ARG A 68 4.54 -2.36 11.02
N GLY A 69 5.81 -2.48 10.64
CA GLY A 69 6.39 -3.71 10.09
C GLY A 69 5.96 -4.91 10.93
N ARG A 70 5.36 -5.91 10.28
CA ARG A 70 5.03 -7.16 10.96
C ARG A 70 6.33 -7.83 11.38
N LYS A 71 6.47 -8.23 12.65
CA LYS A 71 7.54 -9.12 13.07
C LYS A 71 7.32 -10.47 12.38
N VAL A 72 8.01 -10.70 11.27
CA VAL A 72 8.04 -12.00 10.62
C VAL A 72 9.04 -12.87 11.39
N PRO A 73 8.63 -14.00 12.00
CA PRO A 73 9.57 -14.88 12.68
C PRO A 73 10.53 -15.48 11.64
N LYS A 74 11.82 -15.16 11.76
CA LYS A 74 12.87 -15.72 10.91
C LYS A 74 13.23 -17.10 11.45
N ILE A 75 12.86 -18.16 10.74
CA ILE A 75 13.31 -19.53 11.06
C ILE A 75 14.73 -19.69 10.52
N VAL A 76 15.72 -19.73 11.42
CA VAL A 76 17.10 -20.05 11.08
C VAL A 76 17.30 -21.55 11.34
N LYS A 77 17.61 -22.33 10.30
CA LYS A 77 17.98 -23.74 10.46
C LYS A 77 19.38 -23.81 11.06
N HIS A 78 19.51 -24.42 12.24
CA HIS A 78 20.81 -24.80 12.77
C HIS A 78 21.27 -26.07 12.06
N VAL A 79 22.46 -26.02 11.45
CA VAL A 79 23.13 -27.20 10.91
C VAL A 79 23.49 -28.08 12.10
N SER A 80 22.93 -29.29 12.15
CA SER A 80 23.24 -30.28 13.17
C SER A 80 24.73 -30.59 13.13
N ALA A 81 25.43 -30.47 14.26
CA ALA A 81 26.81 -30.89 14.36
C ALA A 81 26.90 -32.38 14.00
N GLU A 82 27.64 -32.69 12.94
CA GLU A 82 28.03 -34.06 12.62
C GLU A 82 28.73 -34.64 13.84
N LYS A 83 28.16 -35.71 14.37
CA LYS A 83 28.71 -36.48 15.47
C LYS A 83 30.03 -37.07 14.96
N GLN A 84 31.17 -36.49 15.34
CA GLN A 84 32.48 -37.13 15.15
C GLN A 84 32.45 -38.44 15.94
N ALA A 85 32.42 -39.55 15.21
CA ALA A 85 32.71 -40.87 15.75
C ALA A 85 34.23 -40.96 15.89
N GLU A 86 34.73 -40.74 17.10
CA GLU A 86 36.13 -41.04 17.42
C GLU A 86 36.32 -42.56 17.49
N SER A 87 37.39 -43.02 16.83
CA SER A 87 37.84 -44.42 16.74
C SER A 87 38.73 -44.80 17.92
#